data_AF-A0A966LD30-F1
#
_entry.id   AF-A0A966LD30-F1
#
_cell.length_a   1.000
_cell.length_b   1.000
_cell.length_c   1.000
_cell.angle_alpha   90.00
_cell.angle_beta   90.00
_cell.angle_gamma   90.00
#
_symmetry.space_group_name_H-M   'P 1'
#
loop_
_entity.id
_entity.type
_entity.pdbx_description
1 polymer ?
#
loop_
_entity_poly.entity_id
_entity_poly.type
_entity_poly.pdbx_seq_one_letter_code
_entity_poly.pdbx_strand_id
1 'polypeptide(L)'
;MKKYFSTLSINVLLLLVFVISLLLLTSFGAQAGKEIIVSYSKEIVPKNNSGRIFWNTNTKANCEVLLGAEPNLSDAVVFKGYMGNENIDTETGPQSFVALLSNVSPGVNYYQIRCIDDNGILIDETDIEEITNTQIDTSKMIIDSVRATHVTATSANIYMHTNNRYDCKVEYSDLSGNSGSEEGILNQSANPDNGEYFIYTAMVRDLKASTRYDYKIVCNDANNIIESKNYAFYTQMHNEDIVISDIDLVHVSDSSVKISWKTNMDTSYNYVMFYNQNSRTGRGYYEDKNQFKKEHEVIIPDLLTTGSYEYSIYSGLLEGGSVYAMTEYFGVSDNVGPTLNNPNVNRGAIDATEVVKVDKEFSQKLAGKILLQVESRGEAYYVNPKDNKKYYMSDGKSAFSIMRNLGTGISNNDLNKIPVVRNSIDSLEKIDSDGDGYNDKQELLNGYNPNGAGKLMLDASFSNKNRGRIFLQVESRGEAWYINPSDGLRYYLGTPNDAFNIMRQLGLGITNINLNKIATAKN
;
A
#
# COMPACT_ATOMS: atom_id res chain seq x y z
N MET A 1 1.88 -19.80 -73.15
CA MET A 1 2.53 -20.34 -71.94
C MET A 1 1.42 -20.85 -71.02
N LYS A 2 0.86 -22.04 -71.24
CA LYS A 2 1.33 -23.36 -70.78
C LYS A 2 1.72 -23.37 -69.30
N LYS A 3 0.81 -23.95 -68.50
CA LYS A 3 0.99 -24.88 -67.36
C LYS A 3 1.84 -24.39 -66.16
N TYR A 4 1.53 -24.96 -65.00
CA TYR A 4 1.98 -24.63 -63.63
C TYR A 4 1.21 -23.41 -63.07
N PHE A 5 0.28 -23.53 -62.13
CA PHE A 5 0.38 -24.28 -60.88
C PHE A 5 -0.89 -25.08 -60.55
N SER A 6 -0.64 -26.31 -60.14
CA SER A 6 -1.56 -27.31 -59.63
C SER A 6 -1.95 -27.02 -58.19
N THR A 7 -3.23 -27.23 -57.87
CA THR A 7 -3.76 -27.71 -56.58
C THR A 7 -2.83 -27.56 -55.38
N LEU A 8 -2.89 -26.42 -54.68
CA LEU A 8 -2.54 -26.41 -53.27
C LEU A 8 -3.59 -27.27 -52.56
N SER A 9 -3.17 -28.38 -51.95
CA SER A 9 -4.09 -29.16 -51.12
C SER A 9 -4.54 -28.29 -49.94
N ILE A 10 -5.74 -28.55 -49.44
CA ILE A 10 -6.32 -27.87 -48.27
C ILE A 10 -5.32 -27.85 -47.09
N ASN A 11 -4.47 -28.88 -46.96
CA ASN A 11 -3.43 -28.95 -45.95
C ASN A 11 -2.30 -27.93 -46.13
N VAL A 12 -1.95 -27.54 -47.36
CA VAL A 12 -0.95 -26.50 -47.63
C VAL A 12 -1.53 -25.10 -47.41
N LEU A 13 -2.83 -24.92 -47.69
CA LEU A 13 -3.54 -23.67 -47.39
C LEU A 13 -3.70 -23.50 -45.87
N LEU A 14 -4.02 -24.56 -45.14
CA LEU A 14 -4.03 -24.56 -43.67
C LEU A 14 -2.65 -24.30 -43.08
N LEU A 15 -1.58 -24.86 -43.66
CA LEU A 15 -0.21 -24.58 -43.20
C LEU A 15 0.19 -23.12 -43.44
N LEU A 16 -0.19 -22.52 -44.57
CA LEU A 16 0.05 -21.10 -44.85
C LEU A 16 -0.75 -20.17 -43.92
N VAL A 17 -2.00 -20.51 -43.62
CA VAL A 17 -2.81 -19.78 -42.62
C VAL A 17 -2.19 -19.93 -41.24
N PHE A 18 -1.73 -21.13 -40.86
CA PHE A 18 -1.08 -21.35 -39.57
C PHE A 18 0.26 -20.62 -39.45
N VAL A 19 1.06 -20.55 -40.53
CA VAL A 19 2.34 -19.83 -40.56
C VAL A 19 2.14 -18.31 -40.58
N ILE A 20 1.11 -17.79 -41.26
CA ILE A 20 0.74 -16.37 -41.21
C ILE A 20 0.17 -16.01 -39.82
N SER A 21 -0.62 -16.89 -39.21
CA SER A 21 -1.07 -16.73 -37.82
C SER A 21 0.10 -16.79 -36.83
N LEU A 22 1.07 -17.69 -37.02
CA LEU A 22 2.26 -17.81 -36.16
C LEU A 22 3.22 -16.62 -36.34
N LEU A 23 3.32 -16.05 -37.55
CA LEU A 23 4.09 -14.83 -37.82
C LEU A 23 3.40 -13.56 -37.28
N LEU A 24 2.06 -13.49 -37.32
CA LEU A 24 1.28 -12.42 -36.66
C LEU A 24 1.31 -12.53 -35.13
N LEU A 25 1.48 -13.74 -34.58
CA LEU A 25 1.69 -13.98 -33.15
C LEU A 25 3.09 -13.59 -32.65
N THR A 26 4.07 -13.42 -33.55
CA THR A 26 5.42 -12.93 -33.20
C THR A 26 5.64 -11.43 -33.40
N SER A 27 4.65 -10.70 -33.95
CA SER A 27 4.71 -9.24 -34.13
C SER A 27 3.73 -8.46 -33.26
N PHE A 28 2.95 -9.13 -32.41
CA PHE A 28 2.12 -8.49 -31.37
C PHE A 28 2.63 -8.86 -29.97
N GLY A 29 3.92 -8.60 -29.73
CA GLY A 29 4.37 -8.21 -28.40
C GLY A 29 3.96 -6.77 -28.14
N ALA A 30 2.65 -6.48 -28.17
CA ALA A 30 2.15 -5.25 -27.59
C ALA A 30 2.34 -5.42 -26.09
N GLN A 31 3.39 -4.77 -25.58
CA GLN A 31 3.58 -4.55 -24.16
C GLN A 31 2.24 -4.01 -23.63
N ALA A 32 1.54 -4.82 -22.84
CA ALA A 32 0.35 -4.39 -22.13
C ALA A 32 0.74 -3.10 -21.39
N GLY A 33 0.12 -1.99 -21.78
CA GLY A 33 0.32 -0.71 -21.13
C GLY A 33 0.11 -0.89 -19.64
N LYS A 34 1.05 -0.38 -18.86
CA LYS A 34 0.96 -0.36 -17.40
C LYS A 34 -0.35 0.34 -17.04
N GLU A 35 -1.32 -0.39 -16.50
CA GLU A 35 -2.64 0.13 -16.12
C GLU A 35 -2.44 1.31 -15.16
N ILE A 36 -2.93 2.50 -15.51
CA ILE A 36 -2.80 3.69 -14.65
C ILE A 36 -3.95 3.65 -13.66
N ILE A 37 -3.66 3.27 -12.42
CA ILE A 37 -4.68 3.32 -11.36
C ILE A 37 -4.81 4.78 -10.92
N VAL A 38 -5.95 5.41 -11.24
CA VAL A 38 -6.29 6.77 -10.81
C VAL A 38 -7.22 6.71 -9.61
N SER A 39 -6.77 7.18 -8.45
CA SER A 39 -7.64 7.45 -7.29
C SER A 39 -7.81 8.95 -7.14
N TYR A 40 -9.04 9.43 -6.91
CA TYR A 40 -9.32 10.87 -6.88
C TYR A 40 -10.18 11.28 -5.68
N SER A 41 -10.11 12.56 -5.37
CA SER A 41 -10.96 13.21 -4.37
C SER A 41 -11.33 14.60 -4.88
N LYS A 42 -12.52 15.06 -4.52
CA LYS A 42 -13.16 16.23 -5.13
C LYS A 42 -13.45 17.31 -4.09
N GLU A 43 -13.18 18.56 -4.45
CA GLU A 43 -13.46 19.74 -3.62
C GLU A 43 -13.99 20.88 -4.51
N ILE A 44 -15.28 21.23 -4.43
CA ILE A 44 -15.76 22.49 -5.04
C ILE A 44 -15.65 23.57 -3.98
N VAL A 45 -15.09 24.74 -4.35
CA VAL A 45 -15.10 25.92 -3.50
C VAL A 45 -16.35 26.72 -3.85
N PRO A 46 -17.39 26.71 -2.98
CA PRO A 46 -18.71 27.22 -3.39
C PRO A 46 -18.74 28.74 -3.59
N LYS A 47 -17.77 29.47 -3.03
CA LYS A 47 -17.60 30.90 -3.22
C LYS A 47 -16.78 31.15 -4.50
N ASN A 48 -17.37 31.88 -5.45
CA ASN A 48 -16.78 32.34 -6.73
C ASN A 48 -16.80 31.36 -7.92
N ASN A 49 -17.68 30.34 -7.93
CA ASN A 49 -17.77 29.38 -9.04
C ASN A 49 -16.41 28.74 -9.37
N SER A 50 -15.64 28.39 -8.34
CA SER A 50 -14.31 27.78 -8.50
C SER A 50 -14.29 26.41 -7.83
N GLY A 51 -13.29 25.60 -8.16
CA GLY A 51 -13.20 24.24 -7.64
C GLY A 51 -11.80 23.67 -7.74
N ARG A 52 -11.61 22.50 -7.15
CA ARG A 52 -10.37 21.74 -7.17
C ARG A 52 -10.70 20.27 -7.33
N ILE A 53 -10.07 19.63 -8.30
CA ILE A 53 -10.15 18.17 -8.44
C ILE A 53 -8.76 17.63 -8.18
N PHE A 54 -8.65 16.74 -7.21
CA PHE A 54 -7.41 16.07 -6.85
C PHE A 54 -7.42 14.65 -7.40
N TRP A 55 -6.30 14.20 -7.94
CA TRP A 55 -6.13 12.80 -8.33
C TRP A 55 -4.71 12.33 -8.10
N ASN A 56 -4.56 11.02 -7.99
CA ASN A 56 -3.29 10.34 -7.90
C ASN A 56 -3.10 9.48 -9.15
N THR A 57 -1.89 9.43 -9.68
CA THR A 57 -1.51 8.45 -10.72
C THR A 57 -0.40 7.57 -10.17
N ASN A 58 -0.33 6.30 -10.59
CA ASN A 58 0.73 5.37 -10.18
C ASN A 58 2.07 5.54 -10.94
N THR A 59 2.08 6.38 -11.98
CA THR A 59 3.25 6.79 -12.77
C THR A 59 3.09 8.24 -13.24
N LYS A 60 4.19 8.90 -13.64
CA LYS A 60 4.12 10.21 -14.29
C LYS A 60 3.20 10.15 -15.51
N ALA A 61 2.13 10.94 -15.49
CA ALA A 61 1.15 11.03 -16.56
C ALA A 61 0.67 12.47 -16.68
N ASN A 62 0.54 12.97 -17.91
CA ASN A 62 0.01 14.30 -18.17
C ASN A 62 -1.52 14.19 -18.22
N CYS A 63 -2.17 14.35 -17.06
CA CYS A 63 -3.62 14.28 -16.98
C CYS A 63 -4.26 15.67 -16.89
N GLU A 64 -5.48 15.76 -17.42
CA GLU A 64 -6.30 16.96 -17.42
C GLU A 64 -7.74 16.62 -17.09
N VAL A 65 -8.46 17.62 -16.59
CA VAL A 65 -9.87 17.50 -16.21
C VAL A 65 -10.72 18.14 -17.31
N LEU A 66 -11.65 17.38 -17.85
CA LEU A 66 -12.78 17.89 -18.63
C LEU A 66 -13.90 18.21 -17.66
N LEU A 67 -14.51 19.39 -17.78
CA LEU A 67 -15.65 19.78 -16.98
C LEU A 67 -16.70 20.43 -17.89
N GLY A 68 -17.91 19.86 -17.92
CA GLY A 68 -19.03 20.36 -18.72
C GLY A 68 -20.34 20.33 -17.94
N ALA A 69 -21.37 21.04 -18.43
CA ALA A 69 -22.71 20.96 -17.89
C ALA A 69 -23.50 19.77 -18.46
N GLU A 70 -23.09 19.23 -19.62
CA GLU A 70 -23.74 18.10 -20.26
C GLU A 70 -23.13 16.75 -19.82
N PRO A 71 -23.95 15.69 -19.60
CA PRO A 71 -23.46 14.37 -19.15
C PRO A 71 -22.43 13.70 -20.06
N ASN A 72 -22.40 14.10 -21.34
CA ASN A 72 -21.48 13.56 -22.34
C ASN A 72 -20.23 14.44 -22.56
N LEU A 73 -20.06 15.49 -21.76
CA LEU A 73 -18.93 16.43 -21.84
C LEU A 73 -18.78 17.10 -23.22
N SER A 74 -19.87 17.21 -24.00
CA SER A 74 -19.85 17.87 -25.32
C SER A 74 -19.55 19.37 -25.25
N ASP A 75 -19.78 19.98 -24.09
CA ASP A 75 -19.50 21.39 -23.78
C ASP A 75 -18.26 21.58 -22.88
N ALA A 76 -17.45 20.53 -22.71
CA ALA A 76 -16.43 20.53 -21.67
C ALA A 76 -15.30 21.54 -21.91
N VAL A 77 -14.93 22.22 -20.81
CA VAL A 77 -13.72 23.03 -20.69
C VAL A 77 -12.60 22.17 -20.10
N VAL A 78 -11.39 22.34 -20.62
CA VAL A 78 -10.21 21.57 -20.19
C VAL A 78 -9.41 22.35 -19.15
N PHE A 79 -9.18 21.72 -17.99
CA PHE A 79 -8.36 22.24 -16.91
C PHE A 79 -7.10 21.38 -16.74
N LYS A 80 -5.92 21.99 -16.88
CA LYS A 80 -4.65 21.28 -16.71
C LYS A 80 -4.43 20.92 -15.24
N GLY A 81 -3.89 19.71 -15.01
CA GLY A 81 -3.38 19.31 -13.72
C GLY A 81 -2.01 19.90 -13.42
N TYR A 82 -1.84 20.35 -12.19
CA TYR A 82 -0.56 20.77 -11.64
C TYR A 82 -0.19 19.79 -10.53
N MET A 83 1.09 19.41 -10.43
CA MET A 83 1.56 18.69 -9.24
C MET A 83 1.36 19.58 -8.02
N GLY A 84 0.75 19.04 -6.96
CA GLY A 84 0.68 19.75 -5.68
C GLY A 84 2.10 20.02 -5.19
N ASN A 85 2.38 21.24 -4.73
CA ASN A 85 3.69 21.63 -4.19
C ASN A 85 4.00 20.87 -2.89
N GLU A 86 4.45 19.62 -3.01
CA GLU A 86 5.35 18.99 -2.06
C GLU A 86 6.56 18.51 -2.85
N ASN A 87 7.75 18.93 -2.42
CA ASN A 87 9.03 18.58 -3.01
C ASN A 87 9.25 17.05 -3.01
N ILE A 88 8.73 16.36 -4.02
CA ILE A 88 9.00 14.95 -4.29
C ILE A 88 9.62 14.87 -5.68
N ASP A 89 10.94 15.00 -5.71
CA ASP A 89 11.75 14.66 -6.86
C ASP A 89 11.86 13.13 -6.93
N THR A 90 10.89 12.46 -7.57
CA THR A 90 11.02 11.02 -7.90
C THR A 90 10.35 10.68 -9.23
N GLU A 91 11.14 10.18 -10.17
CA GLU A 91 10.72 9.74 -11.51
C GLU A 91 9.83 8.47 -11.52
N THR A 92 9.47 7.85 -10.38
CA THR A 92 8.81 6.53 -10.39
C THR A 92 7.79 6.25 -9.26
N GLY A 93 7.29 7.26 -8.55
CA GLY A 93 6.30 7.09 -7.46
C GLY A 93 4.86 7.49 -7.85
N PRO A 94 3.84 7.17 -7.01
CA PRO A 94 2.51 7.73 -7.18
C PRO A 94 2.56 9.25 -7.05
N GLN A 95 1.93 9.98 -7.98
CA GLN A 95 1.98 11.44 -8.03
C GLN A 95 0.58 12.02 -7.76
N SER A 96 0.50 13.01 -6.88
CA SER A 96 -0.74 13.75 -6.59
C SER A 96 -0.81 15.03 -7.40
N PHE A 97 -1.93 15.24 -8.06
CA PHE A 97 -2.20 16.38 -8.91
C PHE A 97 -3.45 17.11 -8.44
N VAL A 98 -3.53 18.38 -8.79
CA VAL A 98 -4.71 19.23 -8.61
C VAL A 98 -5.00 20.01 -9.89
N ALA A 99 -6.25 20.01 -10.32
CA ALA A 99 -6.75 20.94 -11.32
C ALA A 99 -7.54 22.04 -10.61
N LEU A 100 -7.19 23.30 -10.88
CA LEU A 100 -7.92 24.46 -10.38
C LEU A 100 -9.03 24.80 -11.38
N LEU A 101 -10.27 24.56 -10.99
CA LEU A 101 -11.45 24.88 -11.80
C LEU A 101 -11.83 26.35 -11.58
N SER A 102 -12.22 27.01 -12.67
CA SER A 102 -12.74 28.38 -12.66
C SER A 102 -14.02 28.44 -13.47
N ASN A 103 -14.96 29.31 -13.09
CA ASN A 103 -16.25 29.50 -13.76
C ASN A 103 -17.11 28.23 -13.82
N VAL A 104 -17.06 27.39 -12.78
CA VAL A 104 -17.93 26.20 -12.63
C VAL A 104 -19.40 26.64 -12.62
N SER A 105 -20.20 26.18 -13.56
CA SER A 105 -21.61 26.58 -13.66
C SER A 105 -22.37 26.19 -12.39
N PRO A 106 -23.30 27.03 -11.90
CA PRO A 106 -24.19 26.65 -10.80
C PRO A 106 -25.03 25.41 -11.16
N GLY A 107 -25.25 24.51 -10.20
CA GLY A 107 -26.01 23.28 -10.43
C GLY A 107 -25.14 22.04 -10.67
N VAL A 108 -25.72 21.01 -11.29
CA VAL A 108 -25.02 19.77 -11.61
C VAL A 108 -24.14 20.00 -12.84
N ASN A 109 -22.88 19.60 -12.73
CA ASN A 109 -21.91 19.52 -13.82
C ASN A 109 -21.36 18.10 -13.85
N TYR A 110 -20.62 17.78 -14.89
CA TYR A 110 -19.98 16.48 -15.10
C TYR A 110 -18.50 16.69 -15.34
N TYR A 111 -17.67 15.77 -14.86
CA TYR A 111 -16.24 15.82 -15.11
C TYR A 111 -15.66 14.46 -15.43
N GLN A 112 -14.53 14.48 -16.13
CA GLN A 112 -13.74 13.30 -16.44
C GLN A 112 -12.27 13.65 -16.38
N ILE A 113 -11.46 12.76 -15.84
CA ILE A 113 -9.99 12.89 -15.86
C ILE A 113 -9.50 12.08 -17.04
N ARG A 114 -8.76 12.71 -17.96
CA ARG A 114 -8.08 12.00 -19.05
C ARG A 114 -6.59 12.25 -19.00
N CYS A 115 -5.82 11.20 -19.25
CA CYS A 115 -4.37 11.23 -19.30
C CYS A 115 -3.91 11.08 -20.74
N ILE A 116 -3.03 11.97 -21.19
CA ILE A 116 -2.50 12.02 -22.55
C ILE A 116 -0.98 11.89 -22.56
N ASP A 117 -0.41 11.38 -23.65
CA ASP A 117 1.03 11.37 -23.88
C ASP A 117 1.54 12.76 -24.31
N ASP A 118 2.85 12.91 -24.47
CA ASP A 118 3.48 14.17 -24.90
C ASP A 118 3.04 14.61 -26.32
N ASN A 119 2.43 13.70 -27.10
CA ASN A 119 1.87 13.97 -28.43
C ASN A 119 0.35 14.26 -28.39
N GLY A 120 -0.27 14.23 -27.20
CA GLY A 120 -1.70 14.45 -27.01
C GLY A 120 -2.58 13.24 -27.29
N ILE A 121 -2.00 12.04 -27.38
CA ILE A 121 -2.73 10.79 -27.58
C ILE A 121 -3.27 10.31 -26.23
N LEU A 122 -4.54 9.90 -26.19
CA LEU A 122 -5.17 9.34 -25.00
C LEU A 122 -4.45 8.08 -24.54
N ILE A 123 -3.99 8.09 -23.29
CA ILE A 123 -3.39 6.95 -22.60
C ILE A 123 -4.47 6.24 -21.76
N ASP A 124 -5.24 7.01 -21.00
CA ASP A 124 -6.25 6.49 -20.07
C ASP A 124 -7.30 7.57 -19.73
N GLU A 125 -8.48 7.16 -19.25
CA GLU A 125 -9.53 8.06 -18.77
C GLU A 125 -10.40 7.41 -17.69
N THR A 126 -10.94 8.24 -16.79
CA THR A 126 -11.92 7.79 -15.78
C THR A 126 -13.31 7.69 -16.37
N ASP A 127 -14.24 7.07 -15.64
CA ASP A 127 -15.66 7.28 -15.86
C ASP A 127 -16.04 8.78 -15.67
N ILE A 128 -17.14 9.18 -16.30
CA ILE A 128 -17.70 10.52 -16.12
C ILE A 128 -18.45 10.56 -14.79
N GLU A 129 -18.14 11.57 -13.96
CA GLU A 129 -18.71 11.75 -12.64
C GLU A 129 -19.49 13.06 -12.48
N GLU A 130 -20.48 13.07 -11.58
CA GLU A 130 -21.28 14.24 -11.26
C GLU A 130 -20.62 15.17 -10.22
N ILE A 131 -20.75 16.48 -10.42
CA ILE A 131 -20.25 17.52 -9.54
C ILE A 131 -21.23 18.70 -9.40
N THR A 132 -21.78 18.88 -8.19
CA THR A 132 -22.82 19.88 -7.92
C THR A 132 -22.24 21.15 -7.31
N ASN A 133 -22.24 22.27 -8.04
CA ASN A 133 -21.89 23.59 -7.53
C ASN A 133 -23.14 24.29 -6.95
N THR A 134 -23.31 24.18 -5.64
CA THR A 134 -24.39 24.88 -4.92
C THR A 134 -23.96 26.33 -4.63
N GLN A 135 -24.73 27.31 -5.10
CA GLN A 135 -24.55 28.70 -4.69
C GLN A 135 -24.82 28.84 -3.19
N ILE A 136 -23.83 29.29 -2.42
CA ILE A 136 -23.94 29.44 -0.95
C ILE A 136 -24.13 30.91 -0.58
N ASP A 137 -25.08 31.15 0.34
CA ASP A 137 -25.29 32.43 0.99
C ASP A 137 -24.08 32.78 1.88
N THR A 138 -23.21 33.65 1.36
CA THR A 138 -21.98 34.08 2.03
C THR A 138 -22.20 34.99 3.24
N SER A 139 -23.45 35.40 3.52
CA SER A 139 -23.81 36.15 4.73
C SER A 139 -23.89 35.29 5.99
N LYS A 140 -23.90 33.95 5.83
CA LYS A 140 -23.88 32.99 6.93
C LYS A 140 -22.47 32.51 7.22
N MET A 141 -22.26 32.06 8.45
CA MET A 141 -21.02 31.41 8.87
C MET A 141 -20.79 30.13 8.05
N ILE A 142 -19.59 29.95 7.49
CA ILE A 142 -19.25 28.80 6.64
C ILE A 142 -17.99 28.13 7.21
N ILE A 143 -18.06 26.80 7.33
CA ILE A 143 -16.92 25.91 7.56
C ILE A 143 -16.82 24.99 6.35
N ASP A 144 -15.68 24.99 5.67
CA ASP A 144 -15.41 24.08 4.56
C ASP A 144 -13.96 23.58 4.57
N SER A 145 -13.59 22.81 3.54
CA SER A 145 -12.24 22.29 3.34
C SER A 145 -11.67 21.50 4.53
N VAL A 146 -12.56 20.91 5.34
CA VAL A 146 -12.21 20.19 6.58
C VAL A 146 -11.58 18.85 6.25
N ARG A 147 -10.39 18.58 6.81
CA ARG A 147 -9.70 17.30 6.64
C ARG A 147 -8.69 17.02 7.74
N ALA A 148 -8.48 15.74 8.03
CA ALA A 148 -7.33 15.29 8.80
C ALA A 148 -6.10 15.16 7.89
N THR A 149 -4.95 15.61 8.36
CA THR A 149 -3.65 15.57 7.68
C THR A 149 -2.57 15.16 8.68
N HIS A 150 -1.40 14.73 8.21
CA HIS A 150 -0.28 14.33 9.07
C HIS A 150 -0.70 13.36 10.19
N VAL A 151 -1.60 12.43 9.86
CA VAL A 151 -2.14 11.47 10.83
C VAL A 151 -1.07 10.44 11.15
N THR A 152 -0.79 10.25 12.44
CA THR A 152 0.16 9.28 12.99
C THR A 152 -0.58 8.23 13.81
N ALA A 153 0.15 7.33 14.48
CA ALA A 153 -0.43 6.39 15.43
C ALA A 153 -1.03 7.07 16.67
N THR A 154 -0.59 8.30 17.01
CA THR A 154 -0.99 8.97 18.26
C THR A 154 -1.41 10.43 18.09
N SER A 155 -1.48 10.94 16.86
CA SER A 155 -1.83 12.34 16.60
C SER A 155 -2.42 12.55 15.21
N ALA A 156 -3.11 13.67 15.00
CA ALA A 156 -3.56 14.13 13.69
C ALA A 156 -3.65 15.66 13.66
N ASN A 157 -3.39 16.26 12.51
CA ASN A 157 -3.63 17.69 12.27
C ASN A 157 -4.97 17.86 11.54
N ILE A 158 -5.93 18.55 12.15
CA ILE A 158 -7.21 18.84 11.53
C ILE A 158 -7.18 20.23 10.93
N TYR A 159 -7.30 20.27 9.61
CA TYR A 159 -7.31 21.47 8.80
C TYR A 159 -8.74 21.89 8.47
N MET A 160 -9.02 23.19 8.42
CA MET A 160 -10.32 23.74 8.04
C MET A 160 -10.22 25.17 7.49
N HIS A 161 -11.20 25.57 6.69
CA HIS A 161 -11.38 26.93 6.18
C HIS A 161 -12.68 27.54 6.67
N THR A 162 -12.67 28.86 6.86
CA THR A 162 -13.85 29.64 7.18
C THR A 162 -13.94 30.91 6.36
N ASN A 163 -15.16 31.42 6.15
CA ASN A 163 -15.41 32.65 5.39
C ASN A 163 -15.16 33.96 6.18
N ASN A 164 -14.95 33.88 7.49
CA ASN A 164 -14.54 34.99 8.35
C ASN A 164 -13.68 34.46 9.50
N ARG A 165 -13.09 35.37 10.30
CA ARG A 165 -12.35 35.01 11.50
C ARG A 165 -13.31 34.59 12.60
N TYR A 166 -13.16 33.35 13.05
CA TYR A 166 -13.92 32.74 14.14
C TYR A 166 -12.99 32.14 15.18
N ASP A 167 -13.53 31.87 16.37
CA ASP A 167 -12.87 31.00 17.33
C ASP A 167 -13.35 29.58 17.05
N CYS A 168 -12.45 28.70 16.60
CA CYS A 168 -12.78 27.37 16.13
C CYS A 168 -12.06 26.32 16.96
N LYS A 169 -12.77 25.27 17.36
CA LYS A 169 -12.23 24.07 17.99
C LYS A 169 -12.67 22.81 17.25
N VAL A 170 -11.87 21.76 17.41
CA VAL A 170 -12.20 20.41 17.00
C VAL A 170 -12.67 19.64 18.22
N GLU A 171 -13.85 19.08 18.16
CA GLU A 171 -14.32 18.10 19.12
C GLU A 171 -14.21 16.72 18.50
N TYR A 172 -13.63 15.75 19.21
CA TYR A 172 -13.40 14.40 18.68
C TYR A 172 -13.71 13.34 19.74
N SER A 173 -14.05 12.14 19.27
CA SER A 173 -14.29 10.98 20.12
C SER A 173 -13.97 9.68 19.40
N ASP A 174 -13.45 8.70 20.14
CA ASP A 174 -13.40 7.31 19.68
C ASP A 174 -14.70 6.55 20.01
N LEU A 175 -14.86 5.38 19.40
CA LEU A 175 -16.04 4.52 19.60
C LEU A 175 -16.11 3.92 21.02
N SER A 176 -15.03 3.97 21.79
CA SER A 176 -14.99 3.56 23.20
C SER A 176 -15.46 4.66 24.15
N GLY A 177 -15.81 5.84 23.62
CA GLY A 177 -16.27 6.99 24.38
C GLY A 177 -15.14 7.88 24.92
N ASN A 178 -13.88 7.67 24.54
CA ASN A 178 -12.81 8.62 24.86
C ASN A 178 -12.98 9.83 23.95
N SER A 179 -13.19 11.00 24.55
CA SER A 179 -13.40 12.25 23.83
C SER A 179 -12.42 13.33 24.28
N GLY A 180 -12.23 14.31 23.41
CA GLY A 180 -11.40 15.46 23.67
C GLY A 180 -11.77 16.64 22.79
N SER A 181 -11.11 17.77 23.03
CA SER A 181 -11.26 18.97 22.21
C SER A 181 -9.93 19.69 22.06
N GLU A 182 -9.65 20.21 20.87
CA GLU A 182 -8.43 20.97 20.57
C GLU A 182 -8.76 22.26 19.83
N GLU A 183 -8.11 23.34 20.25
CA GLU A 183 -8.30 24.65 19.63
C GLU A 183 -7.63 24.72 18.24
N GLY A 184 -8.32 25.34 17.29
CA GLY A 184 -7.82 25.64 15.96
C GLY A 184 -6.92 26.88 15.98
N ILE A 185 -5.68 26.73 15.53
CA ILE A 185 -4.74 27.85 15.39
C ILE A 185 -4.91 28.47 14.01
N LEU A 186 -5.16 29.77 13.94
CA LEU A 186 -5.22 30.53 12.69
C LEU A 186 -3.81 30.65 12.10
N ASN A 187 -3.58 30.04 10.93
CA ASN A 187 -2.28 29.98 10.29
C ASN A 187 -2.10 31.03 9.18
N GLN A 188 -3.18 31.44 8.51
CA GLN A 188 -3.12 32.41 7.42
C GLN A 188 -4.49 33.08 7.18
N SER A 189 -4.46 34.36 6.77
CA SER A 189 -5.59 35.09 6.19
C SER A 189 -5.20 35.46 4.75
N ALA A 190 -6.00 35.06 3.76
CA ALA A 190 -5.71 35.32 2.34
C ALA A 190 -6.38 36.61 1.82
N ASN A 191 -5.66 37.40 1.00
CA ASN A 191 -6.01 38.74 0.45
C ASN A 191 -6.92 38.65 -0.83
N PRO A 192 -7.65 39.72 -1.23
CA PRO A 192 -9.02 39.73 -1.74
C PRO A 192 -9.22 39.69 -3.26
N ASP A 193 -8.22 39.35 -4.07
CA ASP A 193 -8.47 39.16 -5.51
C ASP A 193 -9.27 37.87 -5.80
N ASN A 194 -9.29 36.91 -4.86
CA ASN A 194 -9.87 35.56 -5.00
C ASN A 194 -10.83 35.13 -3.86
N GLY A 195 -11.25 36.06 -3.00
CA GLY A 195 -12.17 35.83 -1.88
C GLY A 195 -11.46 35.52 -0.56
N GLU A 196 -11.77 36.29 0.48
CA GLU A 196 -11.21 36.12 1.82
C GLU A 196 -11.70 34.79 2.44
N TYR A 197 -10.76 33.94 2.82
CA TYR A 197 -10.96 32.77 3.68
C TYR A 197 -9.84 32.71 4.72
N PHE A 198 -10.15 32.11 5.87
CA PHE A 198 -9.26 31.98 7.02
C PHE A 198 -8.94 30.51 7.25
N ILE A 199 -7.65 30.21 7.44
CA ILE A 199 -7.16 28.83 7.51
C ILE A 199 -6.80 28.50 8.95
N TYR A 200 -7.41 27.45 9.49
CA TYR A 200 -7.12 26.96 10.83
C TYR A 200 -6.51 25.56 10.80
N THR A 201 -5.67 25.26 11.77
CA THR A 201 -5.22 23.89 12.05
C THR A 201 -5.23 23.61 13.54
N ALA A 202 -5.89 22.53 13.94
CA ALA A 202 -5.86 22.00 15.30
C ALA A 202 -5.01 20.73 15.33
N MET A 203 -4.08 20.62 16.29
CA MET A 203 -3.27 19.40 16.47
C MET A 203 -3.88 18.54 17.57
N VAL A 204 -4.47 17.42 17.17
CA VAL A 204 -5.02 16.41 18.07
C VAL A 204 -3.93 15.43 18.48
N ARG A 205 -3.76 15.22 19.78
CA ARG A 205 -2.69 14.39 20.37
C ARG A 205 -3.27 13.29 21.26
N ASP A 206 -2.38 12.44 21.78
CA ASP A 206 -2.69 11.37 22.73
C ASP A 206 -3.77 10.40 22.23
N LEU A 207 -3.80 10.21 20.91
CA LEU A 207 -4.72 9.29 20.25
C LEU A 207 -4.24 7.84 20.42
N LYS A 208 -5.21 6.91 20.40
CA LYS A 208 -4.91 5.48 20.29
C LYS A 208 -4.65 5.14 18.85
N ALA A 209 -3.69 4.27 18.62
CA ALA A 209 -3.33 3.77 17.31
C ALA A 209 -4.39 2.79 16.76
N SER A 210 -4.45 2.62 15.44
CA SER A 210 -5.47 1.80 14.76
C SER A 210 -6.91 2.11 15.19
N THR A 211 -7.20 3.36 15.57
CA THR A 211 -8.48 3.75 16.18
C THR A 211 -9.16 4.81 15.32
N ARG A 212 -10.45 4.62 15.08
CA ARG A 212 -11.30 5.62 14.45
C ARG A 212 -11.62 6.74 15.43
N TYR A 213 -11.47 7.96 14.98
CA TYR A 213 -11.96 9.16 15.65
C TYR A 213 -13.01 9.82 14.77
N ASP A 214 -14.22 9.96 15.30
CA ASP A 214 -15.22 10.85 14.75
C ASP A 214 -14.97 12.24 15.31
N TYR A 215 -15.06 13.27 14.46
CA TYR A 215 -14.81 14.64 14.86
C TYR A 215 -15.73 15.63 14.15
N LYS A 216 -15.92 16.78 14.78
CA LYS A 216 -16.61 17.93 14.20
C LYS A 216 -15.88 19.21 14.53
N ILE A 217 -16.09 20.20 13.68
CA ILE A 217 -15.60 21.55 13.91
C ILE A 217 -16.72 22.36 14.55
N VAL A 218 -16.43 22.97 15.69
CA VAL A 218 -17.32 23.93 16.34
C VAL A 218 -16.63 25.27 16.26
N CYS A 219 -17.21 26.20 15.53
CA CYS A 219 -16.73 27.57 15.48
C CYS A 219 -17.76 28.49 16.11
N ASN A 220 -17.31 29.57 16.72
CA ASN A 220 -18.16 30.61 17.25
C ASN A 220 -17.65 32.02 16.91
N ASP A 221 -18.59 32.95 16.83
CA ASP A 221 -18.34 34.39 16.94
C ASP A 221 -18.94 34.91 18.27
N ALA A 222 -19.02 36.23 18.44
CA ALA A 222 -19.55 36.84 19.66
C ALA A 222 -21.03 36.49 19.96
N ASN A 223 -21.80 36.03 18.98
CA ASN A 223 -23.26 35.85 19.09
C ASN A 223 -23.78 34.50 18.54
N ASN A 224 -23.00 33.78 17.74
CA ASN A 224 -23.42 32.59 17.01
C ASN A 224 -22.42 31.43 17.17
N ILE A 225 -22.96 30.22 17.21
CA ILE A 225 -22.19 28.96 17.14
C ILE A 225 -22.63 28.25 15.87
N ILE A 226 -21.66 27.76 15.09
CA ILE A 226 -21.90 26.82 14.00
C ILE A 226 -21.15 25.53 14.27
N GLU A 227 -21.76 24.42 13.84
CA GLU A 227 -21.11 23.13 13.80
C GLU A 227 -20.99 22.66 12.35
N SER A 228 -19.85 22.07 12.01
CA SER A 228 -19.73 21.35 10.75
C SER A 228 -20.54 20.06 10.78
N LYS A 229 -20.68 19.41 9.62
CA LYS A 229 -21.01 17.97 9.60
C LYS A 229 -19.97 17.17 10.38
N ASN A 230 -20.31 15.94 10.74
CA ASN A 230 -19.35 15.00 11.32
C ASN A 230 -18.40 14.50 10.23
N TYR A 231 -17.13 14.39 10.61
CA TYR A 231 -16.05 13.80 9.84
C TYR A 231 -15.45 12.65 10.63
N ALA A 232 -14.62 11.85 9.98
CA ALA A 232 -13.87 10.79 10.64
C ALA A 232 -12.45 10.69 10.09
N PHE A 233 -11.52 10.22 10.92
CA PHE A 233 -10.21 9.77 10.49
C PHE A 233 -9.76 8.57 11.33
N TYR A 234 -8.80 7.81 10.81
CA TYR A 234 -8.17 6.71 11.55
C TYR A 234 -6.73 7.07 11.85
N THR A 235 -6.30 6.87 13.09
CA THR A 235 -4.88 6.87 13.40
C THR A 235 -4.16 5.75 12.67
N GLN A 236 -2.89 5.97 12.36
CA GLN A 236 -2.06 4.95 11.72
C GLN A 236 -1.94 3.71 12.61
N MET A 237 -1.66 2.57 11.98
CA MET A 237 -1.57 1.30 12.69
C MET A 237 -0.56 1.34 13.83
N HIS A 238 -0.95 0.80 14.98
CA HIS A 238 0.00 0.12 15.86
C HIS A 238 0.29 -1.22 15.20
N ASN A 239 1.57 -1.63 15.13
CA ASN A 239 1.99 -2.88 14.51
C ASN A 239 1.48 -4.12 15.28
N GLU A 240 0.18 -4.38 15.28
CA GLU A 240 -0.45 -5.62 15.73
C GLU A 240 -1.23 -6.24 14.57
N ASP A 241 -0.94 -7.50 14.26
CA ASP A 241 -1.57 -8.25 13.17
C ASP A 241 -3.07 -8.49 13.47
N ILE A 242 -3.93 -8.47 12.44
CA ILE A 242 -5.33 -8.92 12.58
C ILE A 242 -5.32 -10.44 12.83
N VAL A 243 -5.89 -10.87 13.96
CA VAL A 243 -6.00 -12.27 14.34
C VAL A 243 -7.45 -12.70 14.26
N ILE A 244 -7.75 -13.70 13.42
CA ILE A 244 -9.05 -14.39 13.39
C ILE A 244 -9.03 -15.52 14.44
N SER A 245 -10.09 -15.62 15.24
CA SER A 245 -10.24 -16.55 16.35
C SER A 245 -11.71 -16.95 16.55
N ASP A 246 -11.99 -17.82 17.52
CA ASP A 246 -13.34 -18.23 17.91
C ASP A 246 -14.23 -18.64 16.72
N ILE A 247 -13.65 -19.39 15.78
CA ILE A 247 -14.38 -19.87 14.60
C ILE A 247 -15.35 -20.95 15.04
N ASP A 248 -16.63 -20.73 14.75
CA ASP A 248 -17.70 -21.70 14.95
C ASP A 248 -18.41 -21.95 13.63
N LEU A 249 -18.75 -23.22 13.40
CA LEU A 249 -19.48 -23.68 12.22
C LEU A 249 -20.73 -24.40 12.70
N VAL A 250 -21.86 -23.76 12.50
CA VAL A 250 -23.16 -24.23 12.94
C VAL A 250 -23.98 -24.72 11.75
N HIS A 251 -24.47 -25.94 11.84
CA HIS A 251 -25.45 -26.47 10.89
C HIS A 251 -26.75 -25.68 10.99
N VAL A 252 -27.21 -25.15 9.86
CA VAL A 252 -28.48 -24.42 9.75
C VAL A 252 -29.54 -25.29 9.06
N SER A 253 -29.16 -25.99 7.99
CA SER A 253 -29.99 -26.98 7.29
C SER A 253 -29.16 -27.96 6.47
N ASP A 254 -29.80 -28.95 5.85
CA ASP A 254 -29.16 -29.95 4.96
C ASP A 254 -28.39 -29.34 3.78
N SER A 255 -28.61 -28.06 3.49
CA SER A 255 -27.95 -27.30 2.41
C SER A 255 -27.39 -25.96 2.86
N SER A 256 -27.27 -25.69 4.17
CA SER A 256 -26.72 -24.41 4.64
C SER A 256 -25.96 -24.50 5.96
N VAL A 257 -24.93 -23.64 6.06
CA VAL A 257 -24.11 -23.48 7.27
C VAL A 257 -24.02 -22.02 7.66
N LYS A 258 -23.90 -21.79 8.97
CA LYS A 258 -23.47 -20.50 9.51
C LYS A 258 -22.03 -20.64 9.97
N ILE A 259 -21.18 -19.72 9.54
CA ILE A 259 -19.81 -19.58 10.02
C ILE A 259 -19.76 -18.27 10.80
N SER A 260 -19.30 -18.33 12.04
CA SER A 260 -19.04 -17.15 12.87
C SER A 260 -17.60 -17.14 13.36
N TRP A 261 -17.01 -15.97 13.53
CA TRP A 261 -15.65 -15.80 14.00
C TRP A 261 -15.48 -14.48 14.74
N LYS A 262 -14.34 -14.32 15.41
CA LYS A 262 -13.93 -13.06 16.03
C LYS A 262 -12.60 -12.55 15.52
N THR A 263 -12.40 -11.25 15.62
CA THR A 263 -11.14 -10.55 15.38
C THR A 263 -10.62 -9.89 16.66
N ASN A 264 -9.29 -9.78 16.81
CA ASN A 264 -8.67 -9.09 17.95
C ASN A 264 -8.95 -7.57 17.96
N MET A 265 -9.32 -7.01 16.81
CA MET A 265 -9.61 -5.61 16.58
C MET A 265 -10.76 -5.44 15.60
N ASP A 266 -11.43 -4.29 15.60
CA ASP A 266 -12.57 -4.02 14.72
C ASP A 266 -12.15 -4.08 13.25
N THR A 267 -12.94 -4.77 12.41
CA THR A 267 -12.67 -4.91 10.97
C THR A 267 -13.87 -4.45 10.13
N SER A 268 -13.61 -3.83 8.98
CA SER A 268 -14.62 -3.22 8.10
C SER A 268 -14.88 -3.99 6.80
N TYR A 269 -14.05 -4.98 6.52
CA TYR A 269 -14.17 -5.83 5.35
C TYR A 269 -14.03 -7.29 5.76
N ASN A 270 -15.15 -8.01 5.79
CA ASN A 270 -15.27 -9.33 6.38
C ASN A 270 -16.05 -10.23 5.44
N TYR A 271 -15.46 -11.33 4.98
CA TYR A 271 -16.13 -12.24 4.05
C TYR A 271 -15.59 -13.66 4.16
N VAL A 272 -16.42 -14.62 3.76
CA VAL A 272 -16.03 -16.03 3.62
C VAL A 272 -16.06 -16.39 2.15
N MET A 273 -14.94 -16.90 1.63
CA MET A 273 -14.91 -17.61 0.35
C MET A 273 -15.12 -19.10 0.58
N PHE A 274 -15.79 -19.78 -0.34
CA PHE A 274 -15.95 -21.23 -0.28
C PHE A 274 -16.00 -21.86 -1.67
N TYR A 275 -15.64 -23.14 -1.77
CA TYR A 275 -15.79 -23.92 -2.99
C TYR A 275 -15.90 -25.42 -2.72
N ASN A 276 -16.60 -26.13 -3.62
CA ASN A 276 -16.76 -27.58 -3.57
C ASN A 276 -15.52 -28.28 -4.20
N GLN A 277 -14.88 -29.13 -3.42
CA GLN A 277 -13.67 -29.86 -3.81
C GLN A 277 -13.93 -30.93 -4.88
N ASN A 278 -15.13 -31.50 -4.90
CA ASN A 278 -15.48 -32.61 -5.79
C ASN A 278 -15.74 -32.14 -7.23
N SER A 279 -16.26 -30.93 -7.41
CA SER A 279 -16.61 -30.39 -8.73
C SER A 279 -15.57 -29.40 -9.27
N ARG A 280 -14.71 -28.80 -8.42
CA ARG A 280 -13.85 -27.65 -8.75
C ARG A 280 -14.60 -26.47 -9.41
N THR A 281 -15.93 -26.46 -9.33
CA THR A 281 -16.81 -25.44 -9.88
C THR A 281 -17.68 -24.89 -8.76
N GLY A 282 -17.86 -23.56 -8.73
CA GLY A 282 -18.66 -22.88 -7.71
C GLY A 282 -17.85 -22.16 -6.62
N ARG A 283 -16.90 -21.29 -7.01
CA ARG A 283 -16.31 -20.32 -6.06
C ARG A 283 -17.38 -19.27 -5.75
N GLY A 284 -17.87 -19.27 -4.52
CA GLY A 284 -18.76 -18.23 -3.99
C GLY A 284 -18.06 -17.43 -2.89
N TYR A 285 -18.54 -16.22 -2.64
CA TYR A 285 -18.16 -15.43 -1.48
C TYR A 285 -19.42 -14.86 -0.83
N TYR A 286 -19.40 -14.77 0.49
CA TYR A 286 -20.46 -14.18 1.27
C TYR A 286 -19.85 -13.22 2.28
N GLU A 287 -20.31 -11.97 2.23
CA GLU A 287 -19.81 -10.89 3.09
C GLU A 287 -20.62 -10.80 4.38
N ASP A 288 -19.94 -10.58 5.50
CA ASP A 288 -20.58 -10.08 6.70
C ASP A 288 -20.85 -8.58 6.52
N LYS A 289 -22.13 -8.22 6.60
CA LYS A 289 -22.58 -6.84 6.47
C LYS A 289 -22.33 -6.01 7.73
N ASN A 290 -22.00 -6.65 8.86
CA ASN A 290 -21.65 -5.99 10.10
C ASN A 290 -20.20 -5.50 10.04
N GLN A 291 -20.02 -4.39 9.34
CA GLN A 291 -18.75 -3.68 9.30
C GLN A 291 -18.46 -3.05 10.67
N PHE A 292 -17.17 -2.95 11.01
CA PHE A 292 -16.65 -2.29 12.21
C PHE A 292 -17.05 -2.97 13.52
N LYS A 293 -16.96 -4.30 13.54
CA LYS A 293 -17.18 -5.13 14.72
C LYS A 293 -16.01 -6.08 14.92
N LYS A 294 -15.95 -6.71 16.09
CA LYS A 294 -15.03 -7.81 16.38
C LYS A 294 -15.66 -9.16 16.13
N GLU A 295 -16.99 -9.23 16.18
CA GLU A 295 -17.77 -10.43 15.96
C GLU A 295 -18.39 -10.41 14.57
N HIS A 296 -18.23 -11.51 13.85
CA HIS A 296 -18.67 -11.64 12.47
C HIS A 296 -19.42 -12.95 12.28
N GLU A 297 -20.43 -12.93 11.42
CA GLU A 297 -21.09 -14.15 10.98
C GLU A 297 -21.59 -14.06 9.55
N VAL A 298 -21.59 -15.20 8.88
CA VAL A 298 -22.04 -15.36 7.51
C VAL A 298 -22.80 -16.68 7.38
N ILE A 299 -23.90 -16.66 6.64
CA ILE A 299 -24.64 -17.87 6.26
C ILE A 299 -24.30 -18.20 4.81
N ILE A 300 -23.84 -19.43 4.57
CA ILE A 300 -23.59 -19.99 3.24
C ILE A 300 -24.77 -20.89 2.87
N PRO A 301 -25.67 -20.45 1.96
CA PRO A 301 -26.77 -21.25 1.45
C PRO A 301 -26.35 -22.19 0.29
N ASP A 302 -27.30 -22.99 -0.16
CA ASP A 302 -27.27 -23.77 -1.41
C ASP A 302 -26.10 -24.76 -1.55
N LEU A 303 -25.64 -25.33 -0.43
CA LEU A 303 -24.70 -26.43 -0.42
C LEU A 303 -25.36 -27.71 -0.97
N LEU A 304 -24.63 -28.44 -1.82
CA LEU A 304 -25.03 -29.79 -2.22
C LEU A 304 -25.11 -30.71 -0.98
N THR A 305 -26.13 -31.55 -0.94
CA THR A 305 -26.44 -32.49 0.15
C THR A 305 -25.38 -33.58 0.34
N THR A 306 -24.44 -33.71 -0.60
CA THR A 306 -23.23 -34.53 -0.48
C THR A 306 -22.04 -33.80 -1.08
N GLY A 307 -20.92 -33.72 -0.36
CA GLY A 307 -19.72 -33.05 -0.87
C GLY A 307 -18.70 -32.68 0.20
N SER A 308 -17.47 -32.39 -0.23
CA SER A 308 -16.44 -31.79 0.63
C SER A 308 -16.22 -30.34 0.20
N TYR A 309 -16.21 -29.44 1.18
CA TYR A 309 -16.08 -28.00 0.97
C TYR A 309 -14.84 -27.48 1.68
N GLU A 310 -14.15 -26.57 1.02
CA GLU A 310 -13.11 -25.72 1.61
C GLU A 310 -13.66 -24.32 1.72
N TYR A 311 -13.41 -23.66 2.85
CA TYR A 311 -13.73 -22.25 3.03
C TYR A 311 -12.53 -21.48 3.55
N SER A 312 -12.50 -20.19 3.28
CA SER A 312 -11.50 -19.25 3.78
C SER A 312 -12.17 -18.00 4.31
N ILE A 313 -11.88 -17.64 5.55
CA ILE A 313 -12.38 -16.44 6.22
C ILE A 313 -11.38 -15.31 5.99
N TYR A 314 -11.88 -14.16 5.58
CA TYR A 314 -11.12 -12.93 5.36
C TYR A 314 -11.67 -11.83 6.24
N SER A 315 -10.78 -11.15 6.97
CA SER A 315 -11.11 -9.99 7.80
C SER A 315 -10.08 -8.89 7.63
N GLY A 316 -10.54 -7.66 7.48
CA GLY A 316 -9.68 -6.55 7.11
C GLY A 316 -10.30 -5.16 7.25
N LEU A 317 -9.51 -4.14 6.95
CA LEU A 317 -9.90 -2.74 6.87
C LEU A 317 -9.77 -2.26 5.42
N LEU A 318 -10.90 -1.94 4.78
CA LEU A 318 -10.94 -1.51 3.36
C LEU A 318 -10.12 -0.23 3.10
N GLU A 319 -10.02 0.65 4.09
CA GLU A 319 -9.42 1.99 3.97
C GLU A 319 -7.95 2.06 4.44
N GLY A 320 -7.41 0.97 4.98
CA GLY A 320 -6.01 0.86 5.45
C GLY A 320 -5.25 -0.30 4.81
N GLY A 321 -5.91 -1.03 3.90
CA GLY A 321 -5.28 -2.02 3.06
C GLY A 321 -4.83 -3.29 3.77
N SER A 322 -5.30 -3.62 4.98
CA SER A 322 -4.99 -4.87 5.73
C SER A 322 -6.14 -5.88 5.66
N VAL A 323 -5.86 -7.12 5.24
CA VAL A 323 -6.79 -8.25 5.04
C VAL A 323 -6.01 -9.50 5.42
N TYR A 324 -6.47 -10.20 6.45
CA TYR A 324 -5.95 -11.48 6.92
C TYR A 324 -6.88 -12.61 6.45
N ALA A 325 -6.32 -13.77 6.10
CA ALA A 325 -7.04 -14.91 5.56
C ALA A 325 -6.72 -16.21 6.32
N MET A 326 -7.73 -17.03 6.61
CA MET A 326 -7.58 -18.36 7.23
C MET A 326 -8.43 -19.40 6.50
N THR A 327 -7.89 -20.60 6.22
CA THR A 327 -8.54 -21.66 5.41
C THR A 327 -8.83 -22.92 6.22
N GLU A 328 -10.05 -23.47 6.09
CA GLU A 328 -10.53 -24.69 6.78
C GLU A 328 -11.41 -25.59 5.87
N TYR A 329 -11.77 -26.80 6.37
CA TYR A 329 -12.46 -27.86 5.62
C TYR A 329 -13.66 -28.45 6.37
N PHE A 330 -14.75 -28.75 5.66
CA PHE A 330 -15.88 -29.54 6.18
C PHE A 330 -16.49 -30.48 5.13
N GLY A 331 -17.13 -31.56 5.57
CA GLY A 331 -17.83 -32.52 4.71
C GLY A 331 -19.33 -32.53 4.98
N VAL A 332 -20.14 -32.66 3.93
CA VAL A 332 -21.59 -32.87 3.97
C VAL A 332 -21.89 -34.28 3.47
N SER A 333 -22.72 -35.04 4.19
CA SER A 333 -23.10 -36.41 3.85
C SER A 333 -24.61 -36.62 3.91
N ASP A 334 -25.12 -37.65 3.23
CA ASP A 334 -26.57 -37.91 3.15
C ASP A 334 -27.22 -37.99 4.55
N ASN A 335 -28.20 -37.12 4.80
CA ASN A 335 -28.97 -37.03 6.05
C ASN A 335 -28.13 -36.78 7.33
N VAL A 336 -26.88 -36.36 7.17
CA VAL A 336 -25.99 -35.94 8.26
C VAL A 336 -25.41 -34.60 7.81
N GLY A 337 -25.84 -33.53 8.48
CA GLY A 337 -25.38 -32.17 8.21
C GLY A 337 -23.85 -32.03 8.16
N PRO A 338 -23.34 -30.87 7.74
CA PRO A 338 -21.92 -30.61 7.63
C PRO A 338 -21.19 -30.92 8.93
N THR A 339 -20.17 -31.77 8.85
CA THR A 339 -19.29 -32.16 9.95
C THR A 339 -17.85 -31.83 9.59
N LEU A 340 -17.09 -31.34 10.58
CA LEU A 340 -15.66 -31.07 10.41
C LEU A 340 -14.92 -32.40 10.23
N ASN A 341 -14.31 -32.61 9.06
CA ASN A 341 -13.51 -33.79 8.78
C ASN A 341 -12.07 -33.60 9.28
N ASN A 342 -11.84 -33.79 10.58
CA ASN A 342 -10.50 -34.08 11.09
C ASN A 342 -10.55 -35.05 12.30
N PRO A 343 -10.41 -36.37 12.07
CA PRO A 343 -10.55 -37.37 13.14
C PRO A 343 -9.28 -37.60 13.97
N ASN A 344 -8.25 -36.74 13.90
CA ASN A 344 -7.01 -36.91 14.69
C ASN A 344 -6.58 -35.65 15.47
N VAL A 345 -7.50 -35.00 16.16
CA VAL A 345 -7.13 -34.13 17.30
C VAL A 345 -8.08 -34.44 18.46
N ASN A 346 -7.56 -35.09 19.49
CA ASN A 346 -8.23 -35.21 20.79
C ASN A 346 -8.47 -33.80 21.34
N ARG A 347 -9.71 -33.31 21.21
CA ARG A 347 -10.17 -32.05 21.82
C ARG A 347 -10.55 -32.28 23.27
N GLY A 348 -9.57 -32.14 24.15
CA GLY A 348 -9.77 -31.53 25.47
C GLY A 348 -9.44 -30.05 25.34
N ALA A 349 -10.21 -29.18 26.00
CA ALA A 349 -10.08 -27.72 26.04
C ALA A 349 -8.72 -27.19 25.55
N ILE A 350 -8.70 -26.61 24.34
CA ILE A 350 -7.53 -25.92 23.82
C ILE A 350 -7.50 -24.58 24.55
N ASP A 351 -6.73 -24.56 25.64
CA ASP A 351 -6.25 -23.35 26.28
C ASP A 351 -5.65 -22.44 25.19
N ALA A 352 -5.90 -21.13 25.29
CA ALA A 352 -5.52 -20.10 24.31
C ALA A 352 -4.00 -19.82 24.29
N THR A 353 -3.20 -20.88 24.25
CA THR A 353 -1.73 -20.86 24.23
C THR A 353 -1.19 -22.14 23.57
N GLU A 354 -1.49 -22.38 22.29
CA GLU A 354 -0.45 -22.96 21.44
C GLU A 354 0.46 -21.82 21.00
N VAL A 355 1.32 -21.39 21.94
CA VAL A 355 2.47 -20.54 21.62
C VAL A 355 3.19 -21.23 20.48
N VAL A 356 3.17 -20.67 19.26
CA VAL A 356 4.04 -21.13 18.18
C VAL A 356 5.44 -21.09 18.77
N LYS A 357 5.97 -22.28 19.11
CA LYS A 357 7.22 -22.37 19.83
C LYS A 357 8.29 -21.80 18.92
N VAL A 358 8.87 -20.67 19.31
CA VAL A 358 9.99 -20.07 18.61
C VAL A 358 11.07 -21.14 18.41
N ASP A 359 11.33 -21.48 17.17
CA ASP A 359 12.37 -22.43 16.79
C ASP A 359 13.67 -21.66 16.61
N LYS A 360 14.51 -21.73 17.65
CA LYS A 360 15.79 -21.01 17.70
C LYS A 360 16.77 -21.51 16.63
N GLU A 361 16.79 -22.81 16.35
CA GLU A 361 17.70 -23.38 15.34
C GLU A 361 17.26 -22.96 13.93
N PHE A 362 15.95 -22.99 13.68
CA PHE A 362 15.38 -22.51 12.43
C PHE A 362 15.63 -21.00 12.23
N SER A 363 15.43 -20.20 13.26
CA SER A 363 15.72 -18.75 13.24
C SER A 363 17.20 -18.48 12.95
N GLN A 364 18.12 -19.23 13.55
CA GLN A 364 19.56 -19.12 13.30
C GLN A 364 19.94 -19.47 11.85
N LYS A 365 19.30 -20.49 11.25
CA LYS A 365 19.52 -20.84 9.82
C LYS A 365 19.07 -19.72 8.87
N LEU A 366 18.17 -18.87 9.33
CA LEU A 366 17.67 -17.72 8.57
C LEU A 366 18.35 -16.40 8.97
N ALA A 367 19.27 -16.43 9.94
CA ALA A 367 20.00 -15.25 10.40
C ALA A 367 20.63 -14.48 9.24
N GLY A 368 20.34 -13.20 9.19
CA GLY A 368 20.82 -12.26 8.20
C GLY A 368 20.14 -12.35 6.85
N LYS A 369 19.15 -13.22 6.67
CA LYS A 369 18.35 -13.28 5.45
C LYS A 369 17.21 -12.28 5.50
N ILE A 370 16.86 -11.82 4.31
CA ILE A 370 15.59 -11.15 4.06
C ILE A 370 14.59 -12.22 3.65
N LEU A 371 13.42 -12.22 4.27
CA LEU A 371 12.36 -13.18 4.05
C LEU A 371 11.16 -12.46 3.43
N LEU A 372 10.56 -13.07 2.41
CA LEU A 372 9.35 -12.58 1.76
C LEU A 372 8.22 -13.57 2.02
N GLN A 373 7.16 -13.11 2.64
CA GLN A 373 5.99 -13.92 2.92
C GLN A 373 5.23 -14.24 1.63
N VAL A 374 5.23 -15.50 1.18
CA VAL A 374 4.68 -15.86 -0.14
C VAL A 374 3.20 -16.27 -0.13
N GLU A 375 2.61 -16.48 1.05
CA GLU A 375 1.23 -16.97 1.21
C GLU A 375 0.25 -15.86 1.60
N SER A 376 0.67 -14.59 1.53
CA SER A 376 -0.15 -13.42 1.85
C SER A 376 0.36 -12.21 1.02
N ARG A 377 0.66 -11.08 1.66
CA ARG A 377 0.91 -9.78 1.01
C ARG A 377 2.31 -9.59 0.44
N GLY A 378 3.18 -10.59 0.48
CA GLY A 378 4.57 -10.40 0.07
C GLY A 378 5.40 -9.62 1.10
N GLU A 379 4.95 -9.60 2.36
CA GLU A 379 5.58 -8.85 3.45
C GLU A 379 7.05 -9.24 3.62
N ALA A 380 7.90 -8.22 3.81
CA ALA A 380 9.34 -8.40 3.92
C ALA A 380 9.79 -8.34 5.37
N TYR A 381 10.67 -9.27 5.76
CA TYR A 381 11.25 -9.33 7.10
C TYR A 381 12.76 -9.50 7.02
N TYR A 382 13.50 -8.83 7.90
CA TYR A 382 14.93 -9.07 8.07
C TYR A 382 15.15 -9.88 9.36
N VAL A 383 15.80 -11.03 9.27
CA VAL A 383 16.19 -11.78 10.48
C VAL A 383 17.53 -11.26 10.95
N ASN A 384 17.57 -10.55 12.06
CA ASN A 384 18.81 -9.94 12.55
C ASN A 384 19.78 -11.01 13.09
N PRO A 385 21.03 -11.10 12.59
CA PRO A 385 22.01 -12.06 13.09
C PRO A 385 22.37 -11.92 14.57
N LYS A 386 22.14 -10.75 15.18
CA LYS A 386 22.51 -10.49 16.57
C LYS A 386 21.56 -11.16 17.57
N ASP A 387 20.26 -11.19 17.28
CA ASP A 387 19.24 -11.70 18.19
C ASP A 387 18.36 -12.81 17.59
N ASN A 388 18.54 -13.13 16.30
CA ASN A 388 17.77 -14.09 15.52
C ASN A 388 16.26 -13.78 15.48
N LYS A 389 15.88 -12.51 15.67
CA LYS A 389 14.49 -12.07 15.55
C LYS A 389 14.23 -11.53 14.16
N LYS A 390 12.99 -11.70 13.70
CA LYS A 390 12.51 -11.07 12.47
C LYS A 390 12.03 -9.65 12.77
N TYR A 391 12.49 -8.71 11.94
CA TYR A 391 12.09 -7.31 11.94
C TYR A 391 11.24 -7.05 10.70
N TYR A 392 10.03 -6.54 10.91
CA TYR A 392 9.10 -6.29 9.82
C TYR A 392 9.45 -5.02 9.05
N MET A 393 9.57 -5.13 7.73
CA MET A 393 9.92 -4.04 6.82
C MET A 393 8.68 -3.69 5.97
N SER A 394 7.80 -2.86 6.54
CA SER A 394 6.51 -2.49 5.93
C SER A 394 6.64 -1.77 4.58
N ASP A 395 7.70 -0.99 4.40
CA ASP A 395 7.96 -0.14 3.25
C ASP A 395 9.46 0.20 3.18
N GLY A 396 9.89 0.93 2.15
CA GLY A 396 11.29 1.31 1.97
C GLY A 396 11.83 2.22 3.09
N LYS A 397 11.03 3.11 3.67
CA LYS A 397 11.46 3.98 4.78
C LYS A 397 11.67 3.17 6.06
N SER A 398 10.75 2.25 6.36
CA SER A 398 10.85 1.32 7.49
C SER A 398 12.03 0.37 7.33
N ALA A 399 12.18 -0.22 6.14
CA ALA A 399 13.33 -1.07 5.80
C ALA A 399 14.64 -0.32 6.02
N PHE A 400 14.76 0.88 5.45
CA PHE A 400 15.95 1.72 5.58
C PHE A 400 16.25 2.08 7.05
N SER A 401 15.22 2.44 7.82
CA SER A 401 15.37 2.79 9.24
C SER A 401 15.82 1.60 10.07
N ILE A 402 15.17 0.44 9.90
CA ILE A 402 15.56 -0.82 10.54
C ILE A 402 16.99 -1.17 10.20
N MET A 403 17.37 -1.06 8.93
CA MET A 403 18.70 -1.42 8.47
C MET A 403 19.78 -0.52 9.06
N ARG A 404 19.54 0.79 9.14
CA ARG A 404 20.46 1.71 9.81
C ARG A 404 20.53 1.45 11.31
N ASN A 405 19.40 1.21 11.97
CA ASN A 405 19.35 0.97 13.42
C ASN A 405 20.05 -0.34 13.82
N LEU A 406 19.93 -1.38 13.01
CA LEU A 406 20.58 -2.68 13.26
C LEU A 406 22.02 -2.74 12.73
N GLY A 407 22.36 -1.79 11.85
CA GLY A 407 23.67 -1.64 11.23
C GLY A 407 24.80 -1.50 12.24
N THR A 408 25.96 -2.02 11.89
CA THR A 408 27.18 -1.90 12.71
C THR A 408 28.17 -0.99 11.99
N GLY A 409 28.85 -0.10 12.71
CA GLY A 409 29.89 0.74 12.10
C GLY A 409 31.03 -0.11 11.52
N ILE A 410 31.55 0.29 10.35
CA ILE A 410 32.73 -0.33 9.71
C ILE A 410 33.67 0.75 9.16
N SER A 411 34.98 0.49 9.22
CA SER A 411 36.02 1.32 8.61
C SER A 411 36.08 1.12 7.09
N ASN A 412 36.60 2.09 6.35
CA ASN A 412 36.80 1.97 4.90
C ASN A 412 37.74 0.81 4.57
N ASN A 413 38.81 0.63 5.37
CA ASN A 413 39.78 -0.45 5.20
C ASN A 413 39.16 -1.84 5.36
N ASP A 414 38.27 -2.03 6.34
CA ASP A 414 37.58 -3.30 6.54
C ASP A 414 36.45 -3.51 5.53
N LEU A 415 35.73 -2.45 5.17
CA LEU A 415 34.68 -2.52 4.16
C LEU A 415 35.28 -2.99 2.83
N ASN A 416 36.42 -2.43 2.41
CA ASN A 416 37.16 -2.75 1.19
C ASN A 416 37.63 -4.20 1.07
N LYS A 417 37.61 -4.96 2.16
CA LYS A 417 37.85 -6.41 2.11
C LYS A 417 36.69 -7.19 1.50
N ILE A 418 35.51 -6.58 1.42
CA ILE A 418 34.29 -7.19 0.92
C ILE A 418 34.02 -6.70 -0.52
N PRO A 419 33.95 -7.60 -1.51
CA PRO A 419 33.63 -7.23 -2.89
C PRO A 419 32.19 -6.70 -3.02
N VAL A 420 32.01 -5.71 -3.89
CA VAL A 420 30.72 -5.02 -4.12
C VAL A 420 30.01 -5.53 -5.39
N VAL A 421 28.68 -5.52 -5.37
CA VAL A 421 27.87 -5.86 -6.55
C VAL A 421 27.75 -4.69 -7.51
N ARG A 422 28.13 -4.93 -8.77
CA ARG A 422 28.14 -3.93 -9.86
C ARG A 422 26.82 -3.18 -10.05
N ASN A 423 25.68 -3.87 -9.94
CA ASN A 423 24.36 -3.29 -10.19
C ASN A 423 23.79 -2.54 -8.98
N SER A 424 24.56 -2.41 -7.88
CA SER A 424 24.12 -1.71 -6.67
C SER A 424 24.75 -0.33 -6.51
N ILE A 425 25.64 0.09 -7.41
CA ILE A 425 26.51 1.26 -7.24
C ILE A 425 26.31 2.36 -8.29
N ASP A 426 25.16 2.38 -8.97
CA ASP A 426 24.86 3.42 -9.98
C ASP A 426 24.82 4.83 -9.37
N SER A 427 24.38 4.94 -8.12
CA SER A 427 24.39 6.20 -7.36
C SER A 427 25.80 6.72 -7.00
N LEU A 428 26.86 5.93 -7.24
CA LEU A 428 28.25 6.33 -6.98
C LEU A 428 28.94 6.96 -8.22
N GLU A 429 28.26 7.10 -9.36
CA GLU A 429 28.86 7.63 -10.61
C GLU A 429 29.40 9.06 -10.52
N LYS A 430 28.82 9.87 -9.64
CA LYS A 430 29.18 11.29 -9.48
C LYS A 430 30.04 11.53 -8.25
N ILE A 431 30.42 10.47 -7.54
CA ILE A 431 31.17 10.55 -6.29
C ILE A 431 32.62 10.17 -6.60
N ASP A 432 33.54 11.02 -6.18
CA ASP A 432 34.98 10.79 -6.18
C ASP A 432 35.44 11.08 -4.75
N SER A 433 35.63 10.03 -3.97
CA SER A 433 35.81 10.10 -2.52
C SER A 433 37.24 10.48 -2.12
N ASP A 434 38.26 10.15 -2.92
CA ASP A 434 39.65 10.53 -2.65
C ASP A 434 40.20 11.66 -3.54
N GLY A 435 39.41 12.10 -4.52
CA GLY A 435 39.67 13.28 -5.35
C GLY A 435 40.76 13.03 -6.41
N ASP A 436 41.03 11.79 -6.78
CA ASP A 436 42.09 11.43 -7.71
C ASP A 436 41.69 11.55 -9.20
N GLY A 437 40.42 11.89 -9.46
CA GLY A 437 39.86 12.08 -10.79
C GLY A 437 39.18 10.85 -11.37
N TYR A 438 39.12 9.74 -10.64
CA TYR A 438 38.28 8.58 -10.93
C TYR A 438 37.09 8.54 -9.97
N ASN A 439 35.89 8.25 -10.47
CA ASN A 439 34.73 8.13 -9.56
C ASN A 439 34.70 6.76 -8.86
N ASP A 440 34.10 6.71 -7.67
CA ASP A 440 34.03 5.52 -6.81
C ASP A 440 33.43 4.31 -7.56
N LYS A 441 32.45 4.53 -8.46
CA LYS A 441 31.90 3.44 -9.28
C LYS A 441 32.97 2.86 -10.20
N GLN A 442 33.71 3.70 -10.94
CA GLN A 442 34.77 3.26 -11.84
C GLN A 442 35.85 2.51 -11.08
N GLU A 443 36.25 2.99 -9.91
CA GLU A 443 37.27 2.36 -9.10
C GLU A 443 36.80 0.99 -8.60
N LEU A 444 35.62 0.90 -8.00
CA LEU A 444 35.04 -0.35 -7.51
C LEU A 444 34.85 -1.39 -8.63
N LEU A 445 34.41 -0.96 -9.83
CA LEU A 445 34.27 -1.83 -10.99
C LEU A 445 35.60 -2.40 -11.48
N ASN A 446 36.68 -1.62 -11.32
CA ASN A 446 38.04 -1.98 -11.72
C ASN A 446 38.88 -2.57 -10.57
N GLY A 447 38.31 -2.69 -9.37
CA GLY A 447 38.97 -3.27 -8.20
C GLY A 447 39.99 -2.35 -7.53
N TYR A 448 39.82 -1.04 -7.64
CA TYR A 448 40.61 -0.01 -6.95
C TYR A 448 39.89 0.49 -5.70
N ASN A 449 40.66 1.09 -4.79
CA ASN A 449 40.17 1.58 -3.50
C ASN A 449 39.64 3.01 -3.63
N PRO A 450 38.33 3.26 -3.41
CA PRO A 450 37.76 4.60 -3.55
C PRO A 450 38.19 5.63 -2.49
N ASN A 451 38.99 5.20 -1.52
CA ASN A 451 39.40 6.03 -0.40
C ASN A 451 40.94 6.16 -0.33
N GLY A 452 41.63 5.92 -1.45
CA GLY A 452 43.08 6.08 -1.55
C GLY A 452 43.75 5.11 -2.51
N ALA A 453 45.02 5.36 -2.80
CA ALA A 453 45.77 4.64 -3.83
C ALA A 453 45.79 3.10 -3.71
N GLY A 454 45.75 2.42 -4.86
CA GLY A 454 46.00 0.98 -4.99
C GLY A 454 44.75 0.12 -5.18
N LYS A 455 44.95 -1.20 -5.27
CA LYS A 455 43.86 -2.17 -5.49
C LYS A 455 43.20 -2.58 -4.17
N LEU A 456 41.93 -2.97 -4.25
CA LEU A 456 41.19 -3.56 -3.12
C LEU A 456 41.87 -4.85 -2.65
N MET A 457 42.11 -4.93 -1.35
CA MET A 457 42.61 -6.15 -0.69
C MET A 457 41.42 -7.00 -0.23
N LEU A 458 40.84 -7.76 -1.15
CA LEU A 458 39.68 -8.61 -0.86
C LEU A 458 40.06 -9.76 0.09
N ASP A 459 39.19 -10.03 1.07
CA ASP A 459 39.33 -11.13 2.03
C ASP A 459 38.01 -11.92 2.09
N ALA A 460 37.98 -13.06 1.42
CA ALA A 460 36.81 -13.93 1.37
C ALA A 460 36.41 -14.47 2.75
N SER A 461 37.37 -14.68 3.67
CA SER A 461 37.07 -15.11 5.05
C SER A 461 36.37 -13.99 5.81
N PHE A 462 36.83 -12.75 5.64
CA PHE A 462 36.16 -11.58 6.21
C PHE A 462 34.74 -11.41 5.66
N SER A 463 34.54 -11.53 4.35
CA SER A 463 33.20 -11.49 3.74
C SER A 463 32.29 -12.58 4.30
N ASN A 464 32.77 -13.83 4.36
CA ASN A 464 32.00 -14.97 4.83
C ASN A 464 31.58 -14.83 6.30
N LYS A 465 32.48 -14.32 7.15
CA LYS A 465 32.19 -14.06 8.57
C LYS A 465 31.11 -13.00 8.77
N ASN A 466 30.93 -12.10 7.81
CA ASN A 466 30.02 -10.97 7.92
C ASN A 466 28.76 -11.10 7.06
N ARG A 467 28.50 -12.28 6.49
CA ARG A 467 27.26 -12.58 5.75
C ARG A 467 26.02 -12.24 6.58
N GLY A 468 25.06 -11.63 5.91
CA GLY A 468 23.78 -11.23 6.45
C GLY A 468 23.81 -9.99 7.35
N ARG A 469 24.98 -9.39 7.56
CA ARG A 469 25.11 -8.15 8.35
C ARG A 469 24.82 -6.93 7.50
N ILE A 470 24.41 -5.89 8.20
CA ILE A 470 24.32 -4.54 7.65
C ILE A 470 25.43 -3.73 8.30
N PHE A 471 26.22 -3.06 7.48
CA PHE A 471 27.27 -2.17 7.90
C PHE A 471 26.95 -0.72 7.57
N LEU A 472 27.37 0.18 8.46
CA LEU A 472 27.37 1.61 8.26
C LEU A 472 28.81 2.08 8.10
N GLN A 473 29.12 2.71 6.98
CA GLN A 473 30.45 3.24 6.70
C GLN A 473 30.67 4.53 7.51
N VAL A 474 31.37 4.43 8.64
CA VAL A 474 31.46 5.54 9.61
C VAL A 474 32.57 6.56 9.29
N GLU A 475 33.47 6.22 8.38
CA GLU A 475 34.58 7.07 7.94
C GLU A 475 34.26 7.83 6.63
N SER A 476 32.99 7.83 6.21
CA SER A 476 32.48 8.52 5.02
C SER A 476 31.12 9.16 5.33
N ARG A 477 30.16 9.13 4.40
CA ARG A 477 28.84 9.78 4.48
C ARG A 477 27.81 8.93 5.24
N GLY A 478 28.24 7.87 5.93
CA GLY A 478 27.34 6.99 6.68
C GLY A 478 26.56 6.05 5.78
N GLU A 479 27.13 5.66 4.63
CA GLU A 479 26.57 4.72 3.66
C GLU A 479 26.22 3.38 4.31
N ALA A 480 25.08 2.80 3.94
CA ALA A 480 24.63 1.52 4.45
C ALA A 480 24.89 0.40 3.42
N TRP A 481 25.40 -0.72 3.89
CA TRP A 481 25.84 -1.85 3.07
C TRP A 481 25.29 -3.16 3.63
N TYR A 482 24.55 -3.93 2.82
CA TYR A 482 24.08 -5.26 3.19
C TYR A 482 24.98 -6.33 2.61
N ILE A 483 25.49 -7.23 3.44
CA ILE A 483 26.30 -8.37 2.98
C ILE A 483 25.35 -9.53 2.72
N ASN A 484 25.10 -9.86 1.46
CA ASN A 484 24.12 -10.87 1.12
C ASN A 484 24.60 -12.29 1.54
N PRO A 485 23.80 -13.07 2.31
CA PRO A 485 24.19 -14.39 2.75
C PRO A 485 24.47 -15.40 1.63
N SER A 486 23.84 -15.26 0.46
CA SER A 486 23.98 -16.26 -0.62
C SER A 486 25.32 -16.15 -1.35
N ASP A 487 25.82 -14.94 -1.60
CA ASP A 487 27.04 -14.70 -2.38
C ASP A 487 28.21 -14.12 -1.55
N GLY A 488 27.96 -13.56 -0.37
CA GLY A 488 28.96 -12.88 0.46
C GLY A 488 29.42 -11.53 -0.09
N LEU A 489 28.70 -10.96 -1.06
CA LEU A 489 28.97 -9.66 -1.66
C LEU A 489 28.26 -8.56 -0.87
N ARG A 490 28.82 -7.35 -0.88
CA ARG A 490 28.16 -6.17 -0.31
C ARG A 490 27.29 -5.48 -1.36
N TYR A 491 26.07 -5.15 -0.97
CA TYR A 491 25.11 -4.38 -1.74
C TYR A 491 24.99 -3.02 -1.10
N TYR A 492 25.22 -1.97 -1.89
CA TYR A 492 24.97 -0.61 -1.42
C TYR A 492 23.46 -0.41 -1.28
N LEU A 493 23.00 0.00 -0.10
CA LEU A 493 21.58 0.19 0.15
C LEU A 493 21.06 1.56 -0.30
N GLY A 494 21.93 2.51 -0.66
CA GLY A 494 21.56 3.77 -1.30
C GLY A 494 20.44 4.54 -0.56
N THR A 495 19.39 4.87 -1.30
CA THR A 495 18.16 5.51 -0.80
C THR A 495 17.17 4.49 -0.21
N PRO A 496 16.12 4.91 0.51
CA PRO A 496 15.07 3.99 0.96
C PRO A 496 14.44 3.14 -0.15
N ASN A 497 14.35 3.67 -1.37
CA ASN A 497 13.82 2.93 -2.53
C ASN A 497 14.83 1.90 -3.05
N ASP A 498 16.11 2.25 -3.15
CA ASP A 498 17.17 1.32 -3.57
C ASP A 498 17.28 0.16 -2.58
N ALA A 499 17.29 0.48 -1.29
CA ALA A 499 17.24 -0.46 -0.20
C ALA A 499 16.08 -1.44 -0.36
N PHE A 500 14.86 -0.94 -0.54
CA PHE A 500 13.66 -1.76 -0.71
C PHE A 500 13.76 -2.70 -1.91
N ASN A 501 14.18 -2.18 -3.08
CA ASN A 501 14.29 -2.94 -4.31
C ASN A 501 15.32 -4.07 -4.18
N ILE A 502 16.51 -3.75 -3.66
CA ILE A 502 17.57 -4.74 -3.40
C ILE A 502 17.06 -5.80 -2.44
N MET A 503 16.35 -5.42 -1.38
CA MET A 503 15.88 -6.37 -0.38
C MET A 503 14.83 -7.32 -0.92
N ARG A 504 13.89 -6.83 -1.74
CA ARG A 504 12.91 -7.68 -2.42
C ARG A 504 13.57 -8.61 -3.43
N GLN A 505 14.58 -8.13 -4.17
CA GLN A 505 15.31 -8.96 -5.12
C GLN A 505 16.07 -10.10 -4.43
N LEU A 506 16.66 -9.83 -3.27
CA LEU A 506 17.47 -10.79 -2.51
C LEU A 506 16.63 -11.64 -1.52
N GLY A 507 15.33 -11.36 -1.43
CA GLY A 507 14.44 -11.95 -0.46
C GLY A 507 14.16 -13.44 -0.72
N LEU A 508 14.18 -14.24 0.34
CA LEU A 508 13.83 -15.65 0.31
C LEU A 508 12.35 -15.83 0.63
N GLY A 509 11.60 -16.48 -0.25
CA GLY A 509 10.20 -16.83 0.01
C GLY A 509 10.04 -17.72 1.25
N ILE A 510 9.06 -17.41 2.11
CA ILE A 510 8.74 -18.18 3.32
C ILE A 510 7.23 -18.29 3.54
N THR A 511 6.78 -19.46 4.01
CA THR A 511 5.37 -19.73 4.36
C THR A 511 5.01 -19.13 5.72
N ASN A 512 3.72 -18.87 5.96
CA ASN A 512 3.24 -18.29 7.22
C ASN A 512 3.60 -19.19 8.42
N ILE A 513 3.42 -20.51 8.27
CA ILE A 513 3.76 -21.50 9.29
C ILE A 513 5.24 -21.41 9.69
N ASN A 514 6.15 -21.25 8.72
CA ASN A 514 7.58 -21.18 9.00
C ASN A 514 8.00 -19.80 9.50
N LEU A 515 7.40 -18.73 8.97
CA LEU A 515 7.64 -17.36 9.43
C LEU A 515 7.25 -17.19 10.90
N ASN A 516 6.17 -17.84 11.35
CA ASN A 516 5.68 -17.81 12.73
C ASN A 516 6.62 -18.52 13.73
N LYS A 517 7.50 -19.41 13.26
CA LYS A 517 8.53 -20.04 14.11
C LYS A 517 9.66 -19.09 14.49
N ILE A 518 9.73 -17.91 13.89
CA ILE A 518 10.76 -16.90 14.17
C ILE A 518 10.19 -15.85 15.11
N ALA A 519 10.87 -15.57 16.21
CA ALA A 519 10.45 -14.52 17.15
C ALA A 519 10.40 -13.15 16.44
N THR A 520 9.31 -12.43 16.60
CA THR A 520 9.17 -11.06 16.10
C THR A 520 9.86 -10.09 17.05
N ALA A 521 10.66 -9.16 16.51
CA ALA A 521 11.21 -8.08 17.31
C ALA A 521 10.11 -7.06 17.64
N LYS A 522 10.08 -6.57 18.88
CA LYS A 522 9.25 -5.41 19.22
C LYS A 522 10.01 -4.20 18.69
N ASN A 523 9.44 -3.51 17.70
CA ASN A 523 10.00 -2.28 17.13
C ASN A 523 10.05 -1.17 18.17
#